data_AF-A0A7W7K583-F1
#
_entry.id   AF-A0A7W7K583-F1
#
_cell.length_a   1.000
_cell.length_b   1.000
_cell.length_c   1.000
_cell.angle_alpha   90.00
_cell.angle_beta   90.00
_cell.angle_gamma   90.00
#
_symmetry.space_group_name_H-M   'P 1'
#
loop_
_entity.id
_entity.type
_entity.pdbx_description
1 polymer ?
#
loop_
_entity_poly.entity_id
_entity_poly.type
_entity_poly.pdbx_seq_one_letter_code
_entity_poly.pdbx_strand_id
1 'polypeptide(L)' 'MKVITSREFNQDVSAAKRLARGEPVFVTDRGRPTHVLMSIDQFRALSGQRESIVDLLALPAGSLDAELAPPGRW' A
#
# COMPACT_ATOMS: atom_id res chain seq x y z
N MET A 1 7.75 3.49 13.50
CA MET A 1 6.65 2.55 13.82
C MET A 1 5.64 3.26 14.68
N LYS A 2 4.45 3.56 14.15
CA LYS A 2 3.37 4.23 14.90
C LYS A 2 2.42 3.18 15.49
N VAL A 3 2.09 3.31 16.77
CA VAL A 3 1.10 2.46 17.46
C VAL A 3 0.02 3.36 18.03
N ILE A 4 -1.25 3.01 17.81
CA ILE A 4 -2.41 3.69 18.36
C ILE A 4 -3.38 2.67 18.97
N THR A 5 -4.23 3.11 19.87
CA THR A 5 -5.32 2.30 20.41
C THR A 5 -6.50 2.25 19.45
N SER A 6 -7.35 1.23 19.57
CA SER A 6 -8.63 1.15 18.85
C SER A 6 -9.50 2.37 19.14
N ARG A 7 -9.41 2.95 20.34
CA ARG A 7 -10.13 4.18 20.69
C ARG A 7 -9.64 5.38 19.89
N GLU A 8 -8.33 5.61 19.84
CA GLU A 8 -7.73 6.72 19.06
C GLU A 8 -8.01 6.56 17.57
N PHE A 9 -7.91 5.33 17.05
CA PHE A 9 -8.28 5.03 15.66
C PHE A 9 -9.73 5.42 15.35
N ASN A 10 -10.67 5.01 16.20
CA ASN A 10 -12.09 5.30 16.01
C ASN A 10 -12.43 6.79 16.22
N GLN A 11 -11.65 7.51 17.02
CA GLN A 11 -11.86 8.93 17.29
C GLN A 11 -11.38 9.82 16.14
N ASP A 12 -10.28 9.48 15.47
CA ASP A 12 -9.77 10.22 14.31
C ASP A 12 -9.18 9.29 13.23
N VAL A 13 -10.09 8.63 12.50
CA VAL A 13 -9.75 7.75 11.37
C VAL A 13 -8.96 8.51 10.28
N SER A 14 -9.25 9.79 10.09
CA SER A 14 -8.60 10.62 9.07
C SER A 14 -7.12 10.85 9.41
N ALA A 15 -6.79 11.13 10.68
CA ALA A 15 -5.41 11.20 11.14
C ALA A 15 -4.69 9.86 11.01
N ALA A 16 -5.34 8.75 11.40
CA ALA A 16 -4.77 7.42 11.23
C ALA A 16 -4.45 7.11 9.76
N LYS A 17 -5.35 7.45 8.83
CA LYS A 17 -5.12 7.30 7.38
C LYS A 17 -3.95 8.17 6.88
N ARG A 18 -3.80 9.41 7.37
CA ARG A 18 -2.66 10.26 6.99
C ARG A 18 -1.33 9.67 7.46
N LEU A 19 -1.28 9.15 8.69
CA LEU A 19 -0.10 8.45 9.22
C LEU A 19 0.22 7.19 8.40
N ALA A 20 -0.81 6.41 8.06
CA ALA A 20 -0.71 5.19 7.27
C ALA A 20 -0.25 5.39 5.81
N ARG A 21 -0.18 6.63 5.32
CA ARG A 21 0.42 6.94 4.01
C ARG A 21 1.95 6.90 4.04
N GLY A 22 2.56 7.19 5.20
CA GLY A 22 4.02 7.22 5.35
C GLY A 22 4.57 5.90 5.88
N GLU A 23 3.90 5.30 6.85
CA GLU A 23 4.34 4.04 7.47
C GLU A 23 3.16 3.21 7.99
N PRO A 24 3.30 1.88 8.15
CA PRO A 24 2.28 1.06 8.76
C PRO A 24 1.97 1.51 10.20
N VAL A 25 0.69 1.63 10.52
CA VAL A 25 0.18 2.00 11.84
C VAL A 25 -0.43 0.79 12.51
N PHE A 26 0.05 0.42 13.70
CA PHE A 26 -0.50 -0.69 14.47
C PHE A 26 -1.66 -0.20 15.33
N VAL A 27 -2.77 -0.92 15.30
CA VAL A 27 -3.94 -0.67 16.13
C VAL A 27 -4.00 -1.71 17.24
N THR A 28 -4.12 -1.24 18.47
CA THR A 28 -4.10 -2.07 19.67
C THR A 28 -5.47 -2.15 20.34
N ASP A 29 -5.86 -3.34 20.79
CA ASP A 29 -6.95 -3.53 21.73
C ASP A 29 -6.38 -4.05 23.06
N ARG A 30 -6.76 -3.41 24.18
CA ARG A 30 -6.24 -3.71 25.53
C ARG A 30 -4.72 -3.89 25.58
N GLY A 31 -3.98 -3.03 24.87
CA GLY A 31 -2.51 -3.05 24.82
C GLY A 31 -1.88 -4.09 23.90
N ARG A 32 -2.68 -4.90 23.18
CA ARG A 32 -2.18 -5.91 22.23
C ARG A 32 -2.43 -5.44 20.79
N PRO A 33 -1.43 -5.43 19.91
CA PRO A 33 -1.64 -5.19 18.48
C PRO A 33 -2.60 -6.24 17.91
N THR A 34 -3.65 -5.79 17.23
CA THR A 34 -4.66 -6.68 16.62
C THR A 34 -4.77 -6.44 15.12
N HIS A 35 -4.52 -5.21 14.67
CA HIS A 35 -4.64 -4.82 13.27
C HIS A 35 -3.48 -3.91 12.87
N VAL A 36 -3.25 -3.81 11.56
CA VAL A 36 -2.32 -2.86 10.95
C VAL A 36 -3.06 -2.11 9.86
N LEU A 37 -2.89 -0.79 9.82
CA LEU A 37 -3.38 0.08 8.76
C LEU A 37 -2.19 0.54 7.90
N MET A 38 -2.34 0.45 6.58
CA MET A 38 -1.36 0.92 5.59
C MET A 38 -2.06 1.34 4.30
N SER A 39 -1.35 2.02 3.41
CA SER A 39 -1.86 2.30 2.06
C SER A 39 -2.07 1.01 1.26
N ILE A 40 -3.00 1.06 0.30
CA ILE A 40 -3.24 -0.07 -0.59
C ILE A 40 -2.01 -0.41 -1.45
N ASP A 41 -1.24 0.60 -1.84
CA ASP A 41 -0.02 0.41 -2.64
C ASP A 41 1.05 -0.33 -1.84
N GLN A 42 1.23 0.04 -0.56
CA GLN A 42 2.14 -0.67 0.34
C GLN A 42 1.69 -2.11 0.57
N PHE A 43 0.38 -2.33 0.76
CA PHE A 43 -0.17 -3.67 0.89
C PHE A 43 0.06 -4.52 -0.36
N ARG A 44 -0.15 -3.98 -1.57
CA ARG A 44 0.10 -4.67 -2.85
C ARG A 44 1.57 -5.03 -3.03
N ALA A 45 2.47 -4.09 -2.73
CA ALA A 45 3.91 -4.33 -2.78
C ALA A 45 4.35 -5.45 -1.83
N LEU A 46 3.82 -5.48 -0.59
CA LEU A 46 4.14 -6.52 0.39
C LEU A 46 3.50 -7.87 0.08
N SER A 47 2.28 -7.88 -0.47
CA SER A 47 1.57 -9.11 -0.84
C SER A 47 2.09 -9.75 -2.12
N GLY A 48 3.05 -9.11 -2.81
CA GLY A 48 3.56 -9.57 -4.10
C GLY A 48 2.53 -9.46 -5.21
N GLN A 49 1.43 -8.75 -4.97
CA GLN A 49 0.37 -8.51 -5.94
C GLN A 49 0.88 -7.45 -6.92
N ARG A 50 1.42 -7.93 -8.05
CA ARG A 50 1.82 -7.08 -9.17
C ARG A 50 0.59 -6.63 -9.93
N GLU A 51 0.68 -5.47 -10.58
CA GLU A 51 -0.32 -5.00 -11.52
C GLU A 51 -0.60 -6.08 -12.55
N SER A 52 -1.88 -6.32 -12.83
CA SER A 52 -2.23 -7.28 -13.89
C SER A 52 -1.80 -6.72 -15.24
N ILE A 53 -1.62 -7.60 -16.23
CA ILE A 53 -1.35 -7.14 -17.61
C ILE A 53 -2.42 -6.16 -18.11
N VAL A 54 -3.66 -6.30 -17.63
CA VAL A 54 -4.79 -5.40 -17.97
C VAL A 54 -4.58 -4.01 -17.35
N ASP A 55 -4.14 -3.94 -16.09
CA ASP A 55 -3.85 -2.68 -15.42
C ASP A 55 -2.70 -1.94 -16.12
N LEU A 56 -1.65 -2.68 -16.51
CA LEU A 56 -0.51 -2.13 -17.24
C LEU A 56 -0.89 -1.60 -18.63
N LEU A 57 -1.79 -2.29 -19.35
CA LEU A 57 -2.28 -1.86 -20.66
C LEU A 57 -3.27 -0.71 -20.59
N ALA A 58 -3.92 -0.51 -19.44
CA ALA A 58 -4.87 0.59 -19.21
C ALA A 58 -4.17 1.90 -18.82
N LEU A 59 -2.85 1.90 -18.63
CA LEU A 59 -2.10 3.10 -18.31
C LEU A 59 -2.14 4.12 -19.49
N PRO A 60 -2.16 5.43 -19.23
CA PRO A 60 -2.16 6.45 -20.28
C PRO A 60 -0.94 6.32 -21.20
N ALA A 61 -1.10 6.60 -22.49
CA ALA A 61 0.02 6.61 -23.43
C ALA A 61 1.14 7.53 -22.93
N GLY A 62 2.37 6.99 -22.82
CA GLY A 62 3.55 7.72 -22.32
C GLY A 62 3.83 7.58 -20.82
N SER A 63 3.10 6.73 -20.10
CA SER A 63 3.33 6.45 -18.67
C SER A 63 4.45 5.42 -18.40
N LEU A 64 4.79 4.60 -19.39
CA LEU A 64 5.94 3.70 -19.33
C LEU A 64 7.10 4.30 -20.13
N ASP A 65 8.15 4.77 -19.44
CA ASP A 65 9.50 4.93 -20.00
C ASP A 65 10.24 3.58 -20.06
N ALA A 66 9.50 2.49 -20.32
CA ALA A 66 10.11 1.19 -20.49
C ALA A 66 10.63 1.09 -21.93
N GLU A 67 11.93 1.30 -22.10
CA GLU A 67 12.63 0.87 -23.31
C GLU A 67 12.43 -0.64 -23.43
N LEU A 68 11.49 -1.04 -24.29
CA LEU A 68 11.19 -2.45 -24.55
C LEU A 68 12.46 -3.06 -25.13
N ALA A 69 13.24 -3.72 -24.27
CA ALA A 69 14.42 -4.45 -24.70
C ALA A 69 13.98 -5.41 -25.83
N PRO A 70 14.68 -5.39 -26.98
CA PRO A 70 14.29 -6.24 -28.10
C PRO A 70 14.25 -7.69 -27.64
N PRO A 71 13.24 -8.48 -28.07
CA PRO A 71 13.12 -9.85 -27.63
C PRO A 71 14.42 -10.58 -27.95
N GLY A 72 15.05 -11.13 -26.91
CA GLY A 72 16.27 -11.92 -27.05
C GLY A 72 16.06 -12.97 -28.13
N ARG A 73 16.98 -13.02 -29.09
CA ARG A 73 17.01 -14.08 -30.11
C ARG A 73 17.15 -15.42 -29.39
N TRP A 74 16.12 -16.25 -29.53
CA TRP A 74 16.15 -17.67 -29.18
C TRP A 74 16.97 -18.43 -30.22
#